data_AF-A0A6N7M7B9-F1
#
_entry.id   AF-A0A6N7M7B9-F1
#
_cell.length_a   1.000
_cell.length_b   1.000
_cell.length_c   1.000
_cell.angle_alpha   90.00
_cell.angle_beta   90.00
_cell.angle_gamma   90.00
#
_symmetry.space_group_name_H-M   'P 1'
#
loop_
_entity.id
_entity.type
_entity.pdbx_description
1 polymer ?
#
loop_
_entity_poly.entity_id
_entity_poly.type
_entity_poly.pdbx_seq_one_letter_code
_entity_poly.pdbx_strand_id
1 'polypeptide(L)'
;MKYSHVTKSLICVLIMIMSMNVKAQLPKETPEQKAERMKWWTDARFGMFIHWGLYALPGRHEWVKRYERMNNAAYQKYFEIFNPDLYDPHKWARMAKNAGMKYAVITTKHHEGFCLFESEYTDYKASNTPYGKDL
;
A
#
# COMPACT_ATOMS: atom_id res chain seq x y z
N MET A 1 14.34 -51.22 -26.10
CA MET A 1 13.52 -49.99 -25.92
C MET A 1 13.10 -49.75 -24.46
N LYS A 2 13.94 -50.07 -23.45
CA LYS A 2 13.59 -49.93 -22.00
C LYS A 2 14.41 -48.88 -21.23
N TYR A 3 15.53 -48.40 -21.79
CA TYR A 3 16.45 -47.47 -21.11
C TYR A 3 16.10 -45.98 -21.27
N SER A 4 15.22 -45.62 -22.21
CA SER A 4 14.83 -44.23 -22.53
C SER A 4 13.91 -43.60 -21.48
N HIS A 5 13.06 -44.39 -20.81
CA HIS A 5 12.14 -43.88 -19.80
C HIS A 5 12.83 -43.61 -18.46
N VAL A 6 13.81 -44.43 -18.09
CA VAL A 6 14.57 -44.29 -16.84
C VAL A 6 15.46 -43.05 -16.87
N THR A 7 16.12 -42.79 -18.00
CA THR A 7 16.94 -41.58 -18.20
C THR A 7 16.12 -40.30 -18.20
N LYS A 8 14.92 -40.30 -18.80
CA LYS A 8 14.00 -39.15 -18.75
C LYS A 8 13.49 -38.87 -17.33
N SER A 9 13.15 -39.89 -16.54
CA SER A 9 12.74 -39.71 -15.14
C SER A 9 13.87 -39.18 -14.25
N LEU A 10 15.11 -39.65 -14.43
CA LEU A 10 16.27 -39.16 -13.67
C LEU A 10 16.56 -37.68 -13.97
N ILE A 11 16.44 -37.25 -15.23
CA ILE A 11 16.61 -35.84 -15.63
C ILE A 11 15.50 -34.97 -15.02
N CYS A 12 14.24 -35.41 -15.03
CA CYS A 12 13.14 -34.67 -14.41
C CYS A 12 13.32 -34.50 -12.89
N VAL A 13 13.77 -35.53 -12.18
CA VAL A 13 14.06 -35.47 -10.73
C VAL A 13 15.23 -34.52 -10.44
N LEU A 14 16.28 -34.54 -11.27
CA LEU A 14 17.42 -33.63 -11.13
C LEU A 14 17.02 -32.16 -11.33
N ILE A 15 16.17 -31.87 -12.32
CA ILE A 15 15.62 -30.53 -12.57
C ILE A 15 14.73 -30.06 -11.41
N MET A 16 13.93 -30.97 -10.83
CA MET A 16 13.11 -30.66 -9.66
C MET A 16 13.95 -30.27 -8.43
N ILE A 17 15.05 -31.00 -8.17
CA ILE A 17 15.96 -30.71 -7.05
C ILE A 17 16.71 -29.38 -7.27
N MET A 18 17.12 -29.06 -8.50
CA MET A 18 17.75 -27.77 -8.82
C MET A 18 16.79 -26.58 -8.64
N SER A 19 15.48 -26.78 -8.83
CA SER A 19 14.47 -25.72 -8.71
C SER A 19 14.19 -25.31 -7.26
N MET A 20 14.52 -26.15 -6.26
CA MET A 20 14.22 -25.88 -4.84
C MET A 20 15.20 -24.89 -4.16
N ASN A 21 16.23 -24.40 -4.87
CA ASN A 21 17.29 -23.57 -4.28
C ASN A 21 17.28 -22.10 -4.72
N VAL A 22 16.30 -21.65 -5.50
CA VAL A 22 16.16 -20.24 -5.86
C VAL A 22 15.46 -19.50 -4.73
N LYS A 23 16.24 -18.96 -3.78
CA LYS A 23 15.73 -17.96 -2.85
C LYS A 23 15.71 -16.61 -3.56
N ALA A 24 14.57 -15.93 -3.55
CA ALA A 24 14.50 -14.53 -3.95
C ALA A 24 15.44 -13.72 -3.06
N GLN A 25 16.59 -13.32 -3.58
CA GLN A 25 17.53 -12.47 -2.88
C GLN A 25 17.22 -11.04 -3.27
N LEU A 26 16.60 -10.29 -2.36
CA LEU A 26 16.49 -8.85 -2.52
C LEU A 26 17.92 -8.28 -2.72
N PRO A 27 18.11 -7.30 -3.60
CA PRO A 27 19.40 -6.64 -3.75
C PRO A 27 19.88 -6.19 -2.37
N LYS A 28 21.07 -6.66 -1.96
CA LYS A 28 21.69 -6.19 -0.72
C LYS A 28 22.33 -4.85 -1.01
N GLU A 29 21.62 -3.78 -0.68
CA GLU A 29 22.13 -2.42 -0.73
C GLU A 29 23.35 -2.29 0.19
N THR A 30 24.45 -1.72 -0.30
CA THR A 30 25.62 -1.41 0.55
C THR A 30 25.33 -0.22 1.45
N PRO A 31 26.08 -0.03 2.55
CA PRO A 31 25.93 1.16 3.40
C PRO A 31 26.04 2.48 2.64
N GLU A 32 26.92 2.55 1.63
CA GLU A 32 27.16 3.74 0.80
C GLU A 32 25.95 4.03 -0.10
N GLN A 33 25.41 3.01 -0.77
CA GLN A 33 24.21 3.14 -1.59
C GLN A 33 23.01 3.61 -0.76
N LYS A 34 22.85 3.06 0.46
CA LYS A 34 21.81 3.49 1.39
C LYS A 34 22.01 4.95 1.81
N ALA A 35 23.24 5.34 2.15
CA ALA A 35 23.55 6.70 2.55
C ALA A 35 23.24 7.70 1.43
N GLU A 36 23.61 7.38 0.19
CA GLU A 36 23.29 8.17 -0.99
C GLU A 36 21.78 8.31 -1.19
N ARG A 37 21.04 7.20 -1.22
CA ARG A 37 19.58 7.18 -1.39
C ARG A 37 18.84 7.92 -0.28
N MET A 38 19.32 7.85 0.96
CA MET A 38 18.69 8.49 2.12
C MET A 38 19.19 9.91 2.39
N LYS A 39 20.13 10.44 1.59
CA LYS A 39 20.66 11.78 1.76
C LYS A 39 19.55 12.84 1.69
N TRP A 40 18.71 12.78 0.66
CA TRP A 40 17.61 13.74 0.51
C TRP A 40 16.62 13.70 1.68
N TRP A 41 16.31 12.50 2.20
CA TRP A 41 15.40 12.32 3.34
C TRP A 41 15.97 12.95 4.61
N THR A 42 17.27 12.74 4.82
CA THR A 42 18.03 13.34 5.91
C THR A 42 18.02 14.86 5.78
N ASP A 43 18.30 15.40 4.60
CA ASP A 43 18.32 16.85 4.34
C ASP A 43 16.93 17.50 4.41
N ALA A 44 15.88 16.77 4.03
CA ALA A 44 14.51 17.22 4.00
C ALA A 44 13.97 17.58 5.40
N ARG A 45 14.35 16.81 6.42
CA ARG A 45 14.04 16.96 7.86
C ARG A 45 12.56 16.94 8.26
N PHE A 46 11.71 17.66 7.55
CA PHE A 46 10.33 17.94 7.91
C PHE A 46 9.38 17.60 6.77
N GLY A 47 8.32 16.86 7.07
CA GLY A 47 7.32 16.43 6.11
C GLY A 47 5.93 16.32 6.70
N MET A 48 4.95 16.15 5.82
CA MET A 48 3.54 16.00 6.15
C MET A 48 3.16 14.51 6.22
N PHE A 49 2.41 14.11 7.24
CA PHE A 49 1.72 12.81 7.21
C PHE A 49 0.22 13.06 7.09
N ILE A 50 -0.40 12.51 6.05
CA ILE A 50 -1.85 12.51 5.84
C ILE A 50 -2.39 11.11 6.17
N HIS A 51 -3.12 11.03 7.28
CA HIS A 51 -3.98 9.88 7.59
C HIS A 51 -5.39 10.21 7.14
N TRP A 52 -5.82 9.57 6.05
CA TRP A 52 -7.16 9.74 5.52
C TRP A 52 -7.73 8.42 4.97
N GLY A 53 -9.04 8.26 5.07
CA GLY A 53 -9.78 7.04 4.77
C GLY A 53 -11.22 7.12 5.25
N LEU A 54 -11.93 6.00 5.24
CA LEU A 54 -13.34 5.94 5.66
C LEU A 54 -13.52 6.32 7.13
N TYR A 55 -12.50 6.05 7.96
CA TYR A 55 -12.46 6.44 9.38
C TYR A 55 -12.56 7.96 9.62
N ALA A 56 -12.42 8.81 8.61
CA ALA A 56 -12.68 10.25 8.74
C ALA A 56 -14.17 10.55 8.98
N LEU A 57 -15.08 9.76 8.42
CA LEU A 57 -16.54 9.92 8.56
C LEU A 57 -17.06 9.74 9.99
N PRO A 58 -16.67 8.70 10.75
CA PRO A 58 -17.05 8.61 12.17
C PRO A 58 -16.41 9.68 13.05
N GLY A 59 -15.31 10.33 12.62
CA GLY A 59 -14.67 11.44 13.33
C GLY A 59 -14.03 11.08 14.67
N ARG A 60 -13.70 9.80 14.91
CA ARG A 60 -13.18 9.28 16.18
C ARG A 60 -12.06 8.26 15.95
N HIS A 61 -10.95 8.69 15.36
CA HIS A 61 -9.70 7.91 15.08
C HIS A 61 -9.81 6.72 14.10
N GLU A 62 -8.67 6.37 13.50
CA GLU A 62 -8.49 5.33 12.48
C GLU A 62 -8.70 3.89 12.98
N TRP A 63 -8.72 3.68 14.31
CA TRP A 63 -8.98 2.39 14.95
C TRP A 63 -10.44 2.16 15.35
N VAL A 64 -11.37 3.02 14.91
CA VAL A 64 -12.80 2.95 15.33
C VAL A 64 -13.43 1.59 15.06
N LYS A 65 -13.11 0.97 13.91
CA LYS A 65 -13.54 -0.40 13.58
C LYS A 65 -13.11 -1.43 14.63
N ARG A 66 -11.89 -1.30 15.16
CA ARG A 66 -11.31 -2.22 16.15
C ARG A 66 -11.85 -1.98 17.55
N TYR A 67 -11.81 -0.74 18.03
CA TYR A 67 -12.17 -0.41 19.40
C TYR A 67 -13.68 -0.52 19.65
N GLU A 68 -14.51 -0.17 18.67
CA GLU A 68 -15.97 -0.34 18.74
C GLU A 68 -16.42 -1.74 18.29
N ARG A 69 -15.48 -2.65 17.99
CA ARG A 69 -15.74 -4.04 17.55
C ARG A 69 -16.72 -4.15 16.38
N MET A 70 -16.64 -3.20 15.44
CA MET A 70 -17.52 -3.17 14.27
C MET A 70 -17.14 -4.29 13.31
N ASN A 71 -18.14 -5.06 12.87
CA ASN A 71 -17.96 -5.97 11.74
C ASN A 71 -17.97 -5.21 10.40
N ASN A 72 -17.71 -5.90 9.29
CA ASN A 72 -17.68 -5.27 7.96
C ASN A 72 -19.01 -4.63 7.58
N ALA A 73 -20.14 -5.30 7.85
CA ALA A 73 -21.47 -4.76 7.54
C ALA A 73 -21.76 -3.45 8.27
N ALA A 74 -21.40 -3.36 9.56
CA ALA A 74 -21.58 -2.14 10.34
C ALA A 74 -20.68 -0.98 9.85
N TYR A 75 -19.53 -1.29 9.26
CA TYR A 75 -18.58 -0.31 8.74
C TYR A 75 -18.91 0.14 7.30
N GLN A 76 -19.64 -0.69 6.55
CA GLN A 76 -19.95 -0.50 5.13
C GLN A 76 -20.64 0.84 4.83
N LYS A 77 -21.48 1.33 5.75
CA LYS A 77 -22.12 2.64 5.63
C LYS A 77 -21.16 3.78 5.32
N TYR A 78 -19.91 3.73 5.81
CA TYR A 78 -18.92 4.77 5.54
C TYR A 78 -18.41 4.71 4.10
N PHE A 79 -18.27 3.52 3.54
CA PHE A 79 -17.94 3.33 2.13
C PHE A 79 -19.06 3.88 1.22
N GLU A 80 -20.31 3.58 1.56
CA GLU A 80 -21.50 3.98 0.79
C GLU A 80 -21.74 5.49 0.74
N ILE A 81 -21.20 6.25 1.71
CA ILE A 81 -21.37 7.71 1.78
C ILE A 81 -20.06 8.48 1.54
N PHE A 82 -18.96 7.79 1.20
CA PHE A 82 -17.68 8.46 1.01
C PHE A 82 -17.69 9.32 -0.27
N ASN A 83 -17.83 10.62 -0.08
CA ASN A 83 -17.82 11.63 -1.14
C ASN A 83 -17.17 12.93 -0.64
N PRO A 84 -15.84 13.06 -0.69
CA PRO A 84 -15.13 14.25 -0.26
C PRO A 84 -15.20 15.35 -1.34
N ASP A 85 -16.36 16.00 -1.42
CA ASP A 85 -16.70 17.08 -2.36
C ASP A 85 -15.79 18.32 -2.27
N LEU A 86 -15.11 18.53 -1.14
CA LEU A 86 -14.14 19.61 -0.92
C LEU A 86 -12.67 19.17 -1.08
N TYR A 87 -12.40 17.97 -1.59
CA TYR A 87 -11.04 17.49 -1.79
C TYR A 87 -10.29 18.29 -2.88
N ASP A 88 -9.22 18.98 -2.48
CA ASP A 88 -8.27 19.67 -3.36
C ASP A 88 -6.83 19.38 -2.90
N PRO A 89 -6.14 18.39 -3.50
CA PRO A 89 -4.77 18.06 -3.13
C PRO A 89 -3.78 19.17 -3.49
N HIS A 90 -4.10 20.03 -4.45
CA HIS A 90 -3.25 21.19 -4.74
C HIS A 90 -3.30 22.20 -3.58
N LYS A 91 -4.45 22.38 -2.94
CA LYS A 91 -4.56 23.20 -1.72
C LYS A 91 -3.73 22.59 -0.60
N TRP A 92 -3.78 21.28 -0.40
CA TRP A 92 -2.97 20.59 0.61
C TRP A 92 -1.47 20.75 0.33
N ALA A 93 -1.03 20.54 -0.92
CA ALA A 93 0.36 20.71 -1.34
C ALA A 93 0.85 22.16 -1.14
N ARG A 94 0.02 23.16 -1.47
CA ARG A 94 0.32 24.58 -1.21
C ARG A 94 0.50 24.84 0.28
N MET A 95 -0.38 24.32 1.14
CA MET A 95 -0.26 24.49 2.60
C MET A 95 1.04 23.86 3.12
N ALA A 96 1.33 22.62 2.73
CA ALA A 96 2.54 21.92 3.15
C ALA A 96 3.81 22.67 2.72
N LYS A 97 3.84 23.15 1.47
CA LYS A 97 4.95 23.97 0.95
C LYS A 97 5.12 25.26 1.74
N ASN A 98 4.03 25.97 2.03
CA ASN A 98 4.04 27.22 2.79
C ASN A 98 4.49 26.99 4.26
N ALA A 99 4.22 25.82 4.82
CA ALA A 99 4.70 25.42 6.15
C ALA A 99 6.19 25.00 6.15
N GLY A 100 6.85 24.92 4.99
CA GLY A 100 8.26 24.54 4.85
C GLY A 100 8.52 23.03 4.75
N MET A 101 7.47 22.21 4.65
CA MET A 101 7.59 20.75 4.51
C MET A 101 8.21 20.37 3.16
N LYS A 102 9.02 19.31 3.15
CA LYS A 102 9.81 18.86 1.99
C LYS A 102 9.35 17.52 1.40
N TYR A 103 8.51 16.79 2.12
CA TYR A 103 7.89 15.55 1.65
C TYR A 103 6.50 15.38 2.26
N ALA A 104 5.73 14.47 1.69
CA ALA A 104 4.47 14.01 2.26
C ALA A 104 4.41 12.48 2.22
N VAL A 105 3.76 11.89 3.23
CA VAL A 105 3.40 10.48 3.28
C VAL A 105 1.89 10.43 3.42
N ILE A 106 1.23 9.61 2.61
CA ILE A 106 -0.22 9.48 2.57
C ILE A 106 -0.58 8.02 2.79
N THR A 107 -1.61 7.75 3.58
CA THR A 107 -2.14 6.40 3.75
C THR A 107 -2.81 5.92 2.46
N THR A 108 -2.09 5.21 1.60
CA THR A 108 -2.67 4.56 0.41
C THR A 108 -3.71 3.49 0.80
N LYS A 109 -3.47 2.81 1.93
CA LYS A 109 -4.38 1.89 2.61
C LYS A 109 -4.05 1.85 4.09
N HIS A 110 -5.06 1.92 4.97
CA HIS A 110 -4.90 1.75 6.42
C HIS A 110 -5.43 0.38 6.90
N HIS A 111 -5.43 0.13 8.22
CA HIS A 111 -5.87 -1.15 8.81
C HIS A 111 -7.31 -1.55 8.49
N GLU A 112 -8.18 -0.61 8.13
CA GLU A 112 -9.56 -0.93 7.71
C GLU A 112 -9.62 -1.63 6.35
N GLY A 113 -8.54 -1.55 5.55
CA GLY A 113 -8.40 -2.21 4.25
C GLY A 113 -8.82 -1.37 3.04
N PHE A 114 -9.40 -0.19 3.26
CA PHE A 114 -9.85 0.70 2.19
C PHE A 114 -8.67 1.31 1.43
N CYS A 115 -8.65 1.16 0.11
CA CYS A 115 -7.63 1.73 -0.77
C CYS A 115 -8.06 3.12 -1.25
N LEU A 116 -7.21 4.12 -1.07
CA LEU A 116 -7.42 5.45 -1.67
C LEU A 116 -7.15 5.46 -3.19
N PHE A 117 -6.39 4.48 -3.68
CA PHE A 117 -5.96 4.37 -5.08
C PHE A 117 -6.74 3.32 -5.86
N GLU A 118 -6.63 3.36 -7.19
CA GLU A 118 -7.26 2.38 -8.09
C GLU A 118 -6.54 1.02 -8.07
N SER A 119 -6.97 0.13 -7.18
CA SER A 119 -6.43 -1.22 -7.06
C SER A 119 -7.13 -2.20 -8.00
N GLU A 120 -6.36 -3.03 -8.71
CA GLU A 120 -6.88 -4.16 -9.51
C GLU A 120 -7.22 -5.40 -8.66
N TYR A 121 -6.87 -5.39 -7.37
CA TYR A 121 -6.94 -6.57 -6.50
C TYR A 121 -8.08 -6.54 -5.47
N THR A 122 -8.85 -5.46 -5.43
CA THR A 122 -10.00 -5.35 -4.50
C THR A 122 -11.01 -4.32 -4.97
N ASP A 123 -12.29 -4.58 -4.68
CA ASP A 123 -13.37 -3.62 -4.88
C ASP A 123 -13.51 -2.62 -3.72
N TYR A 124 -12.78 -2.83 -2.61
CA TYR A 124 -12.82 -1.95 -1.44
C TYR A 124 -11.85 -0.77 -1.60
N LYS A 125 -12.15 0.07 -2.60
CA LYS A 125 -11.32 1.19 -3.08
C LYS A 125 -12.16 2.44 -3.39
N ALA A 126 -11.52 3.60 -3.40
CA ALA A 126 -12.18 4.90 -3.55
C ALA A 126 -13.00 5.07 -4.83
N SER A 127 -12.56 4.51 -5.95
CA SER A 127 -13.29 4.53 -7.22
C SER A 127 -14.64 3.82 -7.20
N ASN A 128 -14.85 2.91 -6.25
CA ASN A 128 -16.11 2.19 -6.07
C ASN A 128 -17.03 2.86 -5.02
N THR A 129 -16.66 4.04 -4.53
CA THR A 129 -17.50 4.89 -3.65
C THR A 129 -18.24 5.94 -4.48
N PRO A 130 -19.20 6.71 -3.90
CA PRO A 130 -19.83 7.81 -4.62
C PRO A 130 -18.86 8.87 -5.17
N TYR A 131 -17.66 9.00 -4.61
CA TYR A 131 -16.63 9.89 -5.17
C TYR A 131 -16.13 9.45 -6.56
N GLY A 132 -16.01 8.14 -6.78
CA GLY A 132 -15.78 7.56 -8.11
C GLY A 132 -14.42 7.81 -8.76
N LYS A 133 -13.40 8.23 -8.00
CA LYS A 133 -12.07 8.58 -8.55
C LYS A 133 -10.93 7.98 -7.72
N ASP A 134 -9.77 7.86 -8.37
CA ASP A 134 -8.47 7.70 -7.70
C ASP A 134 -8.12 9.02 -6.98
N LEU A 135 -7.75 8.93 -5.69
CA LEU A 135 -7.57 10.07 -4.80
C LEU A 135 -6.13 10.59 -4.79
#